data_AF-A0A5C7B5R9-F1
#
_entry.id   AF-A0A5C7B5R9-F1
#
_cell.length_a   1.000
_cell.length_b   1.000
_cell.length_c   1.000
_cell.angle_alpha   90.00
_cell.angle_beta   90.00
_cell.angle_gamma   90.00
#
_symmetry.space_group_name_H-M   'P 1'
#
loop_
_entity.id
_entity.type
_entity.pdbx_description
1 polymer ?
#
loop_
_entity_poly.entity_id
_entity_poly.type
_entity_poly.pdbx_seq_one_letter_code
_entity_poly.pdbx_strand_id
1 'polypeptide(L)'
;MEKLITSSLLLVSFCIISNKVHAQLPAEVAKNYKLTWEDNFDYNNKKLDDAWESQNGPSGHILCSRWRENAVVKNGVLHLENKKEKRGGQDWTSGSIWTKKRFTYGYFECRYKYAGVEATNNSFWLMTKGGGEPKKGKRFEIDINEGHYPNEVNTNIHNWSDVTITEDGKRKHYSSHKAFAFGAKSGYSIQLEIPVSTNKIRFQSNNNSRFHIGEFRVYGLNDGNYPDVLSKTADTDIPTLENLVASKDVKITSSGSYKNNNSEKNVIDGNPSTRWATQDEGEKWLEFEWNDMKTIGCIQFLNGWQSSNGDWHDLIKNYKIQYLNDGKWKDISVLNVTDTYDFSNEYHTYGLLWNEDELVFYFDGEEIRRENNEFSHSETPIWLSLAIIKWAGPVTDAIDGTSMKVDYVKYYQHK
;
A
#
# COMPACT_ATOMS: atom_id res chain seq x y z
N MET A 1 -49.36 28.95 39.01
CA MET A 1 -49.51 28.69 37.56
C MET A 1 -48.12 28.55 36.99
N GLU A 2 -47.62 27.31 36.96
CA GLU A 2 -46.35 26.94 36.36
C GLU A 2 -46.43 27.10 34.84
N LYS A 3 -45.44 27.76 34.23
CA LYS A 3 -45.24 27.72 32.78
C LYS A 3 -44.08 26.77 32.51
N LEU A 4 -44.41 25.58 32.02
CA LEU A 4 -43.47 24.64 31.43
C LEU A 4 -42.77 25.33 30.24
N ILE A 5 -41.44 25.40 30.30
CA ILE A 5 -40.60 25.69 29.14
C ILE A 5 -40.31 24.34 28.49
N THR A 6 -41.03 24.02 27.42
CA THR A 6 -40.70 22.89 26.55
C THR A 6 -39.47 23.23 25.72
N SER A 7 -38.34 22.61 26.06
CA SER A 7 -37.12 22.66 25.27
C SER A 7 -37.26 21.71 24.08
N SER A 8 -37.38 22.26 22.87
CA SER A 8 -37.39 21.48 21.63
C SER A 8 -35.98 21.00 21.33
N LEU A 9 -35.73 19.71 21.55
CA LEU A 9 -34.49 19.04 21.16
C LEU A 9 -34.47 18.93 19.62
N LEU A 10 -33.72 19.79 18.95
CA LEU A 10 -33.50 19.71 17.51
C LEU A 10 -32.53 18.55 17.24
N LEU A 11 -33.07 17.37 16.91
CA LEU A 11 -32.26 16.23 16.46
C LEU A 11 -31.77 16.53 15.03
N VAL A 12 -30.57 17.09 14.91
CA VAL A 12 -29.90 17.19 13.61
C VAL A 12 -29.45 15.79 13.22
N SER A 13 -30.27 15.10 12.44
CA SER A 13 -29.88 13.86 11.79
C SER A 13 -28.81 14.21 10.75
N PHE A 14 -27.55 13.96 11.10
CA PHE A 14 -26.49 13.85 10.10
C PHE A 14 -26.82 12.63 9.25
N CYS A 15 -27.52 12.84 8.13
CA CYS A 15 -27.45 11.90 7.02
C CYS A 15 -25.99 11.91 6.56
N ILE A 16 -25.19 10.97 7.08
CA ILE A 16 -23.95 10.55 6.44
C ILE A 16 -24.41 9.96 5.10
N ILE A 17 -24.45 10.79 4.07
CA ILE A 17 -24.45 10.32 2.70
C ILE A 17 -23.09 9.67 2.54
N SER A 18 -23.00 8.37 2.84
CA SER A 18 -21.93 7.57 2.29
C SER A 18 -22.15 7.60 0.79
N ASN A 19 -21.48 8.53 0.12
CA ASN A 19 -21.18 8.36 -1.29
C ASN A 19 -20.36 7.07 -1.34
N LYS A 20 -21.05 5.94 -1.48
CA LYS A 20 -20.45 4.74 -2.04
C LYS A 20 -20.05 5.16 -3.43
N VAL A 21 -18.82 5.66 -3.56
CA VAL A 21 -18.17 5.87 -4.84
C VAL A 21 -18.13 4.48 -5.46
N HIS A 22 -19.13 4.18 -6.29
CA HIS A 22 -19.06 2.99 -7.11
C HIS A 22 -17.92 3.30 -8.07
N ALA A 23 -16.90 2.43 -8.09
CA ALA A 23 -15.79 2.52 -9.02
C ALA A 23 -16.33 2.85 -10.42
N GLN A 24 -16.14 4.10 -10.82
CA GLN A 24 -16.67 4.63 -12.06
C GLN A 24 -15.56 4.53 -13.09
N LEU A 25 -15.88 4.01 -14.28
CA LEU A 25 -14.95 4.04 -15.40
C LEU A 25 -14.37 5.45 -15.53
N PRO A 26 -13.04 5.60 -15.69
CA PRO A 26 -12.43 6.90 -15.89
C PRO A 26 -13.15 7.67 -16.99
N ALA A 27 -13.33 8.98 -16.81
CA ALA A 27 -14.17 9.80 -17.70
C ALA A 27 -13.75 9.68 -19.18
N GLU A 28 -12.44 9.63 -19.44
CA GLU A 28 -11.88 9.40 -20.77
C GLU A 28 -12.29 8.04 -21.36
N VAL A 29 -12.23 6.98 -20.55
CA VAL A 29 -12.61 5.63 -20.94
C VAL A 29 -14.10 5.57 -21.27
N ALA A 30 -14.95 6.09 -20.38
CA ALA A 30 -16.40 6.12 -20.61
C ALA A 30 -16.78 6.85 -21.90
N LYS A 31 -16.06 7.94 -22.22
CA LYS A 31 -16.29 8.73 -23.42
C LYS A 31 -15.80 8.04 -24.69
N ASN A 32 -14.58 7.50 -24.69
CA ASN A 32 -13.88 7.11 -25.91
C ASN A 32 -13.81 5.59 -26.16
N TYR A 33 -14.17 4.76 -25.18
CA TYR A 33 -14.03 3.31 -25.25
C TYR A 33 -15.37 2.58 -25.08
N LYS A 34 -15.49 1.37 -25.63
CA LYS A 34 -16.66 0.49 -25.55
C LYS A 34 -16.25 -0.88 -25.03
N LEU A 35 -17.08 -1.49 -24.17
CA LEU A 35 -16.86 -2.83 -23.66
C LEU A 35 -16.92 -3.84 -24.81
N THR A 36 -15.91 -4.71 -24.92
CA THR A 36 -15.83 -5.72 -26.01
C THR A 36 -15.55 -7.13 -25.52
N TRP A 37 -15.11 -7.27 -24.27
CA TRP A 37 -14.95 -8.56 -23.62
C TRP A 37 -15.06 -8.37 -22.12
N GLU A 38 -15.70 -9.33 -21.45
CA GLU A 38 -15.78 -9.40 -20.00
C GLU A 38 -15.86 -10.85 -19.53
N ASP A 39 -15.49 -11.05 -18.29
CA ASP A 39 -15.75 -12.26 -17.53
C ASP A 39 -16.27 -11.86 -16.14
N ASN A 40 -17.53 -12.18 -15.86
CA ASN A 40 -18.19 -11.93 -14.57
C ASN A 40 -18.23 -13.19 -13.69
N PHE A 41 -17.54 -14.26 -14.10
CA PHE A 41 -17.45 -15.54 -13.37
C PHE A 41 -18.81 -16.17 -12.96
N ASP A 42 -19.90 -15.81 -13.64
CA ASP A 42 -21.24 -16.35 -13.39
C ASP A 42 -21.47 -17.67 -14.13
N TYR A 43 -20.69 -18.68 -13.75
CA TYR A 43 -20.78 -20.01 -14.32
C TYR A 43 -20.22 -21.09 -13.37
N ASN A 44 -20.48 -22.35 -13.73
CA ASN A 44 -19.91 -23.48 -13.00
C ASN A 44 -18.37 -23.50 -13.09
N ASN A 45 -17.68 -23.75 -11.97
CA ASN A 45 -16.21 -23.80 -11.88
C ASN A 45 -15.49 -24.58 -13.00
N LYS A 46 -16.10 -25.65 -13.52
CA LYS A 46 -15.51 -26.45 -14.62
C LYS A 46 -15.38 -25.66 -15.92
N LYS A 47 -16.14 -24.59 -16.12
CA LYS A 47 -16.10 -23.72 -17.31
C LYS A 47 -15.01 -22.66 -17.26
N LEU A 48 -14.32 -22.47 -16.13
CA LEU A 48 -13.21 -21.51 -16.06
C LEU A 48 -12.15 -21.80 -17.15
N ASP A 49 -11.92 -23.08 -17.43
CA ASP A 49 -10.96 -23.54 -18.42
C ASP A 49 -11.37 -23.24 -19.87
N ASP A 50 -12.57 -22.73 -20.14
CA ASP A 50 -12.98 -22.34 -21.49
C ASP A 50 -12.22 -21.08 -21.91
N ALA A 51 -12.12 -20.09 -21.02
CA ALA A 51 -11.48 -18.80 -21.27
C ALA A 51 -10.08 -18.66 -20.67
N TRP A 52 -9.72 -19.46 -19.67
CA TRP A 52 -8.49 -19.33 -18.88
C TRP A 52 -7.60 -20.58 -18.95
N GLU A 53 -6.31 -20.38 -18.74
CA GLU A 53 -5.28 -21.42 -18.61
C GLU A 53 -4.59 -21.23 -17.25
N SER A 54 -4.34 -22.33 -16.53
CA SER A 54 -3.67 -22.31 -15.21
C SER A 54 -2.19 -22.63 -15.31
N GLN A 55 -1.39 -22.07 -14.40
CA GLN A 55 0.06 -22.28 -14.35
C GLN A 55 0.49 -23.75 -14.18
N ASN A 56 -0.17 -24.48 -13.28
CA ASN A 56 0.04 -25.90 -13.03
C ASN A 56 1.51 -26.32 -12.78
N GLY A 57 2.20 -25.60 -11.91
CA GLY A 57 3.58 -25.92 -11.55
C GLY A 57 4.20 -25.00 -10.50
N PRO A 58 5.42 -25.32 -10.06
CA PRO A 58 6.17 -24.50 -9.11
C PRO A 58 6.68 -23.20 -9.75
N SER A 59 7.07 -22.26 -8.90
CA SER A 59 7.78 -21.03 -9.32
C SER A 59 8.91 -20.72 -8.35
N GLY A 60 10.14 -20.58 -8.86
CA GLY A 60 11.36 -20.54 -8.05
C GLY A 60 11.62 -19.23 -7.30
N HIS A 61 10.90 -18.15 -7.62
CA HIS A 61 11.10 -16.83 -7.00
C HIS A 61 10.06 -16.51 -5.90
N ILE A 62 9.04 -17.35 -5.73
CA ILE A 62 7.99 -17.22 -4.71
C ILE A 62 7.94 -18.46 -3.83
N LEU A 63 7.10 -18.46 -2.79
CA LEU A 63 7.03 -19.53 -1.79
C LEU A 63 5.87 -20.51 -1.98
N CYS A 64 5.12 -20.38 -3.07
CA CYS A 64 3.98 -21.23 -3.39
C CYS A 64 4.06 -21.78 -4.82
N SER A 65 3.68 -23.05 -4.97
CA SER A 65 3.41 -23.64 -6.29
C SER A 65 1.99 -23.32 -6.74
N ARG A 66 1.73 -23.26 -8.05
CA ARG A 66 0.47 -22.75 -8.60
C ARG A 66 -0.33 -23.81 -9.34
N TRP A 67 -1.61 -23.97 -9.00
CA TRP A 67 -2.42 -25.07 -9.53
C TRP A 67 -3.85 -24.66 -9.85
N ARG A 68 -4.44 -25.34 -10.84
CA ARG A 68 -5.83 -25.16 -11.26
C ARG A 68 -6.84 -25.34 -10.11
N GLU A 69 -6.56 -26.26 -9.18
CA GLU A 69 -7.44 -26.53 -8.03
C GLU A 69 -7.49 -25.39 -7.02
N ASN A 70 -6.57 -24.42 -7.12
CA ASN A 70 -6.56 -23.21 -6.31
C ASN A 70 -7.27 -22.03 -7.02
N ALA A 71 -7.74 -22.18 -8.26
CA ALA A 71 -8.55 -21.19 -8.96
C ALA A 71 -10.01 -21.66 -9.01
N VAL A 72 -10.86 -21.17 -8.13
CA VAL A 72 -12.21 -21.71 -7.89
C VAL A 72 -13.26 -20.65 -8.15
N VAL A 73 -14.12 -20.87 -9.15
CA VAL A 73 -15.31 -20.04 -9.34
C VAL A 73 -16.45 -20.55 -8.45
N LYS A 74 -16.98 -19.69 -7.61
CA LYS A 74 -18.15 -19.97 -6.77
C LYS A 74 -18.93 -18.69 -6.50
N ASN A 75 -20.26 -18.76 -6.58
CA ASN A 75 -21.18 -17.64 -6.33
C ASN A 75 -20.88 -16.38 -7.16
N GLY A 76 -20.56 -16.54 -8.45
CA GLY A 76 -20.26 -15.41 -9.35
C GLY A 76 -18.90 -14.73 -9.07
N VAL A 77 -18.00 -15.39 -8.35
CA VAL A 77 -16.69 -14.83 -7.97
C VAL A 77 -15.60 -15.87 -8.23
N LEU A 78 -14.48 -15.43 -8.83
CA LEU A 78 -13.27 -16.23 -8.91
C LEU A 78 -12.44 -16.08 -7.63
N HIS A 79 -12.15 -17.19 -6.97
CA HIS A 79 -11.25 -17.27 -5.83
C HIS A 79 -9.89 -17.83 -6.27
N LEU A 80 -8.82 -17.08 -6.06
CA LEU A 80 -7.46 -17.64 -6.06
C LEU A 80 -7.12 -17.95 -4.60
N GLU A 81 -7.04 -19.22 -4.24
CA GLU A 81 -6.98 -19.70 -2.85
C GLU A 81 -5.56 -20.12 -2.45
N ASN A 82 -5.11 -19.67 -1.27
CA ASN A 82 -3.89 -20.17 -0.63
C ASN A 82 -4.18 -21.41 0.21
N LYS A 83 -3.31 -22.42 0.13
CA LYS A 83 -3.36 -23.60 1.00
C LYS A 83 -1.97 -23.95 1.53
N LYS A 84 -1.89 -24.31 2.80
CA LYS A 84 -0.70 -24.89 3.41
C LYS A 84 -0.62 -26.37 3.04
N GLU A 85 -0.03 -26.63 1.89
CA GLU A 85 0.08 -27.97 1.32
C GLU A 85 1.40 -28.10 0.56
N LYS A 86 2.13 -29.18 0.87
CA LYS A 86 3.40 -29.45 0.20
C LYS A 86 3.16 -30.04 -1.19
N ARG A 87 3.37 -29.24 -2.24
CA ARG A 87 3.23 -29.66 -3.65
C ARG A 87 4.26 -28.94 -4.53
N GLY A 88 4.77 -29.61 -5.55
CA GLY A 88 5.77 -29.03 -6.45
C GLY A 88 7.09 -28.61 -5.79
N GLY A 89 7.42 -29.17 -4.62
CA GLY A 89 8.62 -28.81 -3.86
C GLY A 89 8.51 -27.52 -3.01
N GLN A 90 7.31 -26.96 -2.88
CA GLN A 90 7.04 -25.76 -2.07
C GLN A 90 6.02 -26.10 -0.98
N ASP A 91 6.06 -25.40 0.17
CA ASP A 91 5.21 -25.70 1.34
C ASP A 91 3.79 -25.12 1.24
N TRP A 92 3.55 -24.32 0.20
CA TRP A 92 2.27 -23.66 -0.05
C TRP A 92 1.81 -23.87 -1.50
N THR A 93 0.50 -23.84 -1.71
CA THR A 93 -0.12 -23.80 -3.04
C THR A 93 -1.04 -22.58 -3.20
N SER A 94 -1.12 -22.02 -4.40
CA SER A 94 -1.97 -20.86 -4.72
C SER A 94 -2.52 -20.90 -6.15
N GLY A 95 -3.45 -19.99 -6.49
CA GLY A 95 -4.05 -19.88 -7.83
C GLY A 95 -3.30 -18.89 -8.73
N SER A 96 -3.03 -19.26 -9.98
CA SER A 96 -2.47 -18.38 -11.03
C SER A 96 -3.03 -18.79 -12.39
N ILE A 97 -3.69 -17.85 -13.06
CA ILE A 97 -4.36 -18.08 -14.34
C ILE A 97 -4.11 -16.92 -15.31
N TRP A 98 -4.24 -17.20 -16.61
CA TRP A 98 -4.23 -16.17 -17.65
C TRP A 98 -5.23 -16.50 -18.75
N THR A 99 -5.72 -15.47 -19.45
CA THR A 99 -6.69 -15.65 -20.54
C THR A 99 -6.06 -16.40 -21.71
N LYS A 100 -6.85 -17.25 -22.39
CA LYS A 100 -6.46 -17.82 -23.68
C LYS A 100 -6.52 -16.77 -24.80
N LYS A 101 -7.49 -15.86 -24.71
CA LYS A 101 -7.57 -14.68 -25.58
C LYS A 101 -6.39 -13.76 -25.29
N ARG A 102 -5.86 -13.14 -26.34
CA ARG A 102 -4.81 -12.13 -26.27
C ARG A 102 -5.36 -10.78 -26.69
N PHE A 103 -4.74 -9.73 -26.18
CA PHE A 103 -5.18 -8.35 -26.32
C PHE A 103 -3.98 -7.45 -26.62
N THR A 104 -4.22 -6.36 -27.35
CA THR A 104 -3.28 -5.24 -27.50
C THR A 104 -4.07 -3.96 -27.47
N TYR A 105 -3.57 -3.00 -26.69
CA TYR A 105 -4.19 -1.70 -26.44
C TYR A 105 -5.63 -1.80 -25.92
N GLY A 106 -6.20 -0.69 -25.47
CA GLY A 106 -7.52 -0.63 -24.86
C GLY A 106 -7.45 -0.27 -23.38
N TYR A 107 -8.61 -0.27 -22.73
CA TYR A 107 -8.71 -0.15 -21.29
C TYR A 107 -9.02 -1.52 -20.67
N PHE A 108 -8.20 -1.91 -19.71
CA PHE A 108 -8.30 -3.16 -18.96
C PHE A 108 -8.72 -2.83 -17.54
N GLU A 109 -9.69 -3.55 -16.99
CA GLU A 109 -10.15 -3.35 -15.63
C GLU A 109 -10.39 -4.69 -14.94
N CYS A 110 -9.92 -4.81 -13.72
CA CYS A 110 -10.21 -5.96 -12.86
C CYS A 110 -10.77 -5.44 -11.54
N ARG A 111 -11.89 -6.00 -11.09
CA ARG A 111 -12.47 -5.69 -9.79
C ARG A 111 -12.23 -6.84 -8.83
N TYR A 112 -11.47 -6.61 -7.77
CA TYR A 112 -11.15 -7.64 -6.80
C TYR A 112 -10.84 -7.09 -5.41
N LYS A 113 -10.79 -8.00 -4.45
CA LYS A 113 -10.29 -7.74 -3.11
C LYS A 113 -9.22 -8.74 -2.72
N TYR A 114 -8.30 -8.30 -1.86
CA TYR A 114 -7.10 -9.03 -1.54
C TYR A 114 -7.35 -10.24 -0.65
N ALA A 115 -6.41 -11.18 -0.67
CA ALA A 115 -6.19 -12.09 0.45
C ALA A 115 -5.71 -11.27 1.67
N GLY A 116 -6.50 -11.25 2.74
CA GLY A 116 -6.34 -10.32 3.87
C GLY A 116 -5.26 -10.66 4.88
N VAL A 117 -4.04 -11.00 4.42
CA VAL A 117 -2.90 -11.35 5.30
C VAL A 117 -1.59 -10.88 4.67
N GLU A 118 -0.62 -10.52 5.52
CA GLU A 118 0.77 -10.24 5.13
C GLU A 118 1.39 -11.41 4.32
N ALA A 119 2.48 -11.11 3.62
CA ALA A 119 3.19 -11.99 2.67
C ALA A 119 2.40 -12.36 1.40
N THR A 120 1.14 -11.94 1.27
CA THR A 120 0.36 -12.18 0.04
C THR A 120 0.64 -11.12 -1.03
N ASN A 121 0.77 -11.56 -2.29
CA ASN A 121 0.85 -10.69 -3.47
C ASN A 121 -0.39 -10.90 -4.34
N ASN A 122 -1.21 -9.87 -4.53
CA ASN A 122 -2.51 -9.94 -5.19
C ASN A 122 -2.43 -9.28 -6.57
N SER A 123 -2.24 -10.09 -7.61
CA SER A 123 -1.74 -9.59 -8.89
C SER A 123 -2.79 -9.56 -10.01
N PHE A 124 -2.81 -8.44 -10.74
CA PHE A 124 -3.47 -8.24 -12.03
C PHE A 124 -2.45 -7.59 -12.98
N TRP A 125 -2.11 -8.29 -14.07
CA TRP A 125 -0.96 -7.91 -14.90
C TRP A 125 -1.09 -8.39 -16.34
N LEU A 126 -0.30 -7.79 -17.23
CA LEU A 126 -0.23 -8.10 -18.65
C LEU A 126 1.20 -8.51 -19.01
N MET A 127 1.42 -9.73 -19.48
CA MET A 127 2.76 -10.20 -19.83
C MET A 127 2.78 -10.97 -21.14
N THR A 128 3.79 -10.68 -21.96
CA THR A 128 4.07 -11.41 -23.18
C THR A 128 4.38 -12.89 -22.90
N LYS A 129 3.56 -13.79 -23.47
CA LYS A 129 3.73 -15.24 -23.33
C LYS A 129 4.29 -15.87 -24.61
N GLY A 130 5.43 -16.54 -24.51
CA GLY A 130 6.12 -17.24 -25.62
C GLY A 130 7.64 -17.28 -25.43
N GLY A 131 8.32 -18.16 -26.20
CA GLY A 131 9.78 -18.38 -26.07
C GLY A 131 10.69 -17.49 -26.93
N GLY A 132 10.13 -16.58 -27.72
CA GLY A 132 10.89 -15.71 -28.63
C GLY A 132 10.39 -14.28 -28.65
N GLU A 133 11.11 -13.41 -29.34
CA GLU A 133 10.73 -12.02 -29.54
C GLU A 133 9.43 -11.90 -30.37
N PRO A 134 8.53 -10.97 -30.00
CA PRO A 134 7.32 -10.76 -30.77
C PRO A 134 7.62 -10.05 -32.10
N LYS A 135 6.69 -10.15 -33.05
CA LYS A 135 6.80 -9.50 -34.36
C LYS A 135 6.67 -7.97 -34.30
N LYS A 136 5.94 -7.45 -33.32
CA LYS A 136 5.73 -6.02 -33.05
C LYS A 136 6.09 -5.76 -31.59
N GLY A 137 6.77 -4.65 -31.29
CA GLY A 137 7.15 -4.27 -29.93
C GLY A 137 8.22 -5.20 -29.33
N LYS A 138 8.24 -5.27 -28.01
CA LYS A 138 9.17 -6.09 -27.21
C LYS A 138 8.43 -7.14 -26.40
N ARG A 139 9.17 -8.05 -25.78
CA ARG A 139 8.72 -8.81 -24.63
C ARG A 139 8.63 -7.86 -23.44
N PHE A 140 7.48 -7.83 -22.81
CA PHE A 140 7.23 -6.94 -21.69
C PHE A 140 6.31 -7.56 -20.65
N GLU A 141 6.25 -6.87 -19.52
CA GLU A 141 5.34 -7.07 -18.40
C GLU A 141 4.84 -5.70 -17.93
N ILE A 142 3.54 -5.56 -17.77
CA ILE A 142 2.90 -4.41 -17.13
C ILE A 142 2.10 -4.93 -15.95
N ASP A 143 2.62 -4.68 -14.77
CA ASP A 143 1.97 -4.98 -13.51
C ASP A 143 1.04 -3.84 -13.17
N ILE A 144 -0.25 -4.04 -13.45
CA ILE A 144 -1.30 -3.06 -13.14
C ILE A 144 -1.47 -2.98 -11.63
N ASN A 145 -1.37 -4.12 -10.96
CA ASN A 145 -1.25 -4.21 -9.52
C ASN A 145 -0.54 -5.51 -9.11
N GLU A 146 0.51 -5.40 -8.30
CA GLU A 146 1.10 -6.45 -7.44
C GLU A 146 0.82 -6.10 -5.97
N GLY A 147 -0.44 -6.22 -5.59
CA GLY A 147 -0.96 -5.60 -4.39
C GLY A 147 -0.54 -6.31 -3.10
N HIS A 148 -0.08 -5.53 -2.11
CA HIS A 148 0.24 -6.04 -0.78
C HIS A 148 -0.80 -5.62 0.26
N TYR A 149 -1.20 -6.56 1.10
CA TYR A 149 -2.09 -6.29 2.23
C TYR A 149 -1.47 -5.25 3.20
N PRO A 150 -2.28 -4.37 3.82
CA PRO A 150 -3.73 -4.19 3.62
C PRO A 150 -4.15 -3.29 2.46
N ASN A 151 -3.26 -2.47 1.90
CA ASN A 151 -3.65 -1.19 1.31
C ASN A 151 -2.62 -0.65 0.31
N GLU A 152 -1.80 -1.51 -0.28
CA GLU A 152 -0.79 -1.11 -1.26
C GLU A 152 -1.19 -1.54 -2.66
N VAL A 153 -1.05 -0.61 -3.61
CA VAL A 153 -1.06 -0.86 -5.04
C VAL A 153 0.36 -0.71 -5.55
N ASN A 154 0.94 -1.79 -6.08
CA ASN A 154 2.29 -1.75 -6.64
C ASN A 154 2.20 -1.92 -8.15
N THR A 155 2.79 -0.99 -8.88
CA THR A 155 2.82 -1.00 -10.34
C THR A 155 4.23 -1.20 -10.82
N ASN A 156 4.41 -1.92 -11.92
CA ASN A 156 5.73 -2.13 -12.50
C ASN A 156 5.64 -2.32 -14.02
N ILE A 157 6.73 -1.99 -14.70
CA ILE A 157 6.85 -2.11 -16.16
C ILE A 157 8.22 -2.70 -16.45
N HIS A 158 8.26 -3.86 -17.09
CA HIS A 158 9.50 -4.53 -17.48
C HIS A 158 9.65 -4.60 -19.00
N ASN A 159 10.84 -4.30 -19.51
CA ASN A 159 11.26 -4.67 -20.87
C ASN A 159 12.11 -5.94 -20.80
N TRP A 160 11.54 -7.08 -21.15
CA TRP A 160 12.24 -8.37 -21.09
C TRP A 160 13.10 -8.69 -22.31
N SER A 161 13.06 -7.85 -23.35
CA SER A 161 13.88 -8.02 -24.56
C SER A 161 15.26 -7.40 -24.43
N ASP A 162 15.32 -6.17 -23.95
CA ASP A 162 16.55 -5.38 -23.94
C ASP A 162 17.33 -5.65 -22.64
N VAL A 163 18.06 -6.77 -22.66
CA VAL A 163 18.83 -7.26 -21.50
C VAL A 163 20.31 -6.92 -21.64
N THR A 164 20.84 -6.25 -20.63
CA THR A 164 22.27 -6.00 -20.43
C THR A 164 22.86 -7.05 -19.49
N ILE A 165 24.12 -7.42 -19.71
CA ILE A 165 24.88 -8.29 -18.80
C ILE A 165 25.93 -7.41 -18.12
N THR A 166 25.90 -7.36 -16.80
CA THR A 166 26.88 -6.63 -15.99
C THR A 166 28.20 -7.40 -15.89
N GLU A 167 29.27 -6.74 -15.46
CA GLU A 167 30.61 -7.35 -15.33
C GLU A 167 30.63 -8.59 -14.43
N ASP A 168 29.74 -8.66 -13.43
CA ASP A 168 29.55 -9.81 -12.54
C ASP A 168 28.65 -10.92 -13.12
N GLY A 169 28.29 -10.81 -14.41
CA GLY A 169 27.49 -11.80 -15.14
C GLY A 169 25.98 -11.73 -14.87
N LYS A 170 25.50 -10.75 -14.11
CA LYS A 170 24.06 -10.61 -13.84
C LYS A 170 23.33 -10.01 -15.05
N ARG A 171 22.15 -10.54 -15.32
CA ARG A 171 21.24 -10.01 -16.33
C ARG A 171 20.42 -8.87 -15.71
N LYS A 172 20.44 -7.72 -16.36
CA LYS A 172 19.65 -6.54 -15.97
C LYS A 172 18.85 -6.06 -17.17
N HIS A 173 17.62 -5.66 -16.92
CA HIS A 173 16.73 -5.08 -17.90
C HIS A 173 16.07 -3.82 -17.34
N TYR A 174 15.41 -3.05 -18.22
CA TYR A 174 14.63 -1.90 -17.77
C TYR A 174 13.45 -2.38 -16.90
N SER A 175 13.31 -1.74 -15.74
CA SER A 175 12.17 -1.91 -14.84
C SER A 175 11.80 -0.56 -14.23
N SER A 176 10.51 -0.31 -14.01
CA SER A 176 10.01 0.94 -13.46
C SER A 176 8.90 0.66 -12.45
N HIS A 177 9.29 0.44 -11.20
CA HIS A 177 8.40 0.14 -10.09
C HIS A 177 7.92 1.42 -9.39
N LYS A 178 6.62 1.51 -9.08
CA LYS A 178 6.03 2.54 -8.22
C LYS A 178 4.98 1.93 -7.28
N ALA A 179 5.10 2.21 -5.99
CA ALA A 179 4.19 1.77 -4.94
C ALA A 179 3.31 2.93 -4.44
N PHE A 180 2.04 2.63 -4.20
CA PHE A 180 1.04 3.57 -3.69
C PHE A 180 0.40 2.97 -2.44
N ALA A 181 0.71 3.51 -1.26
CA ALA A 181 0.11 3.11 0.00
C ALA A 181 -1.04 4.06 0.36
N PHE A 182 -2.21 3.52 0.71
CA PHE A 182 -3.41 4.30 0.99
C PHE A 182 -3.66 4.42 2.49
N GLY A 183 -3.90 5.64 2.99
CA GLY A 183 -4.15 5.87 4.42
C GLY A 183 -2.89 6.00 5.29
N ALA A 184 -1.71 5.64 4.80
CA ALA A 184 -0.44 6.01 5.39
C ALA A 184 0.17 7.21 4.65
N LYS A 185 0.72 8.18 5.38
CA LYS A 185 1.40 9.36 4.83
C LYS A 185 2.88 9.33 5.20
N SER A 186 3.71 10.03 4.42
CA SER A 186 5.13 10.24 4.72
C SER A 186 5.39 11.26 5.83
N GLY A 187 4.46 12.19 6.04
CA GLY A 187 4.52 13.17 7.11
C GLY A 187 3.18 13.28 7.83
N TYR A 188 3.23 13.32 9.16
CA TYR A 188 2.07 13.57 10.00
C TYR A 188 2.27 14.87 10.76
N SER A 189 1.24 15.73 10.76
CA SER A 189 1.16 16.92 11.61
C SER A 189 -0.11 16.83 12.44
N ILE A 190 0.07 16.58 13.73
CA ILE A 190 -1.00 16.35 14.71
C ILE A 190 -1.07 17.61 15.57
N GLN A 191 -1.88 18.57 15.13
CA GLN A 191 -2.24 19.72 15.96
C GLN A 191 -3.29 19.28 16.98
N LEU A 192 -3.07 19.61 18.25
CA LEU A 192 -4.00 19.30 19.32
C LEU A 192 -5.04 20.43 19.42
N GLU A 193 -6.32 20.08 19.27
CA GLU A 193 -7.42 21.03 19.52
C GLU A 193 -7.43 21.46 20.99
N ILE A 194 -7.14 20.52 21.90
CA ILE A 194 -6.96 20.76 23.33
C ILE A 194 -5.51 20.42 23.67
N PRO A 195 -4.65 21.42 23.91
CA PRO A 195 -3.26 21.22 24.29
C PRO A 195 -3.15 20.37 25.57
N VAL A 196 -2.11 19.54 25.64
CA VAL A 196 -1.84 18.72 26.82
C VAL A 196 -0.58 19.21 27.53
N SER A 197 -0.60 19.16 28.86
CA SER A 197 0.60 19.39 29.67
C SER A 197 1.17 18.05 30.10
N THR A 198 2.43 17.79 29.78
CA THR A 198 3.13 16.53 30.11
C THR A 198 4.63 16.76 30.19
N ASN A 199 5.34 15.95 30.97
CA ASN A 199 6.79 15.85 30.92
C ASN A 199 7.25 14.60 30.13
N LYS A 200 6.32 13.83 29.55
CA LYS A 200 6.67 12.62 28.81
C LYS A 200 5.68 12.31 27.69
N ILE A 201 6.22 11.97 26.52
CA ILE A 201 5.45 11.47 25.38
C ILE A 201 6.04 10.16 24.84
N ARG A 202 5.22 9.42 24.09
CA ARG A 202 5.61 8.17 23.46
C ARG A 202 5.01 8.05 22.06
N PHE A 203 5.86 7.68 21.11
CA PHE A 203 5.45 7.02 19.87
C PHE A 203 5.51 5.51 20.08
N GLN A 204 4.52 4.77 19.58
CA GLN A 204 4.46 3.31 19.65
C GLN A 204 3.84 2.74 18.38
N SER A 205 4.33 1.58 17.93
CA SER A 205 3.76 0.83 16.82
C SER A 205 3.91 -0.68 17.05
N ASN A 206 2.91 -1.42 16.60
CA ASN A 206 2.91 -2.88 16.57
C ASN A 206 3.22 -3.40 15.16
N ASN A 207 3.76 -2.56 14.26
CA ASN A 207 4.18 -3.00 12.94
C ASN A 207 5.21 -4.14 13.05
N ASN A 208 4.92 -5.27 12.40
CA ASN A 208 5.73 -6.48 12.52
C ASN A 208 7.14 -6.28 11.96
N SER A 209 7.22 -5.69 10.76
CA SER A 209 8.49 -5.43 10.09
C SER A 209 9.23 -4.25 10.73
N ARG A 210 10.56 -4.28 10.62
CA ARG A 210 11.40 -3.11 10.87
C ARG A 210 10.89 -1.93 10.04
N PHE A 211 10.85 -0.75 10.65
CA PHE A 211 10.51 0.49 9.96
C PHE A 211 11.44 1.63 10.35
N HIS A 212 11.19 2.78 9.75
CA HIS A 212 11.94 4.00 9.99
C HIS A 212 11.01 5.11 10.47
N ILE A 213 11.46 5.86 11.47
CA ILE A 213 10.93 7.18 11.79
C ILE A 213 12.06 8.17 11.50
N GLY A 214 11.77 9.14 10.64
CA GLY A 214 12.69 10.24 10.40
C GLY A 214 12.58 11.25 11.53
N GLU A 215 12.46 12.53 11.17
CA GLU A 215 12.30 13.61 12.13
C GLU A 215 11.02 13.46 12.97
N PHE A 216 11.12 13.80 14.25
CA PHE A 216 10.05 13.82 15.25
C PHE A 216 10.14 15.17 15.96
N ARG A 217 9.06 15.93 15.91
CA ARG A 217 9.01 17.31 16.39
C ARG A 217 7.85 17.50 17.32
N VAL A 218 8.10 18.23 18.38
CA VAL A 218 7.07 18.56 19.37
C VAL A 218 7.12 20.05 19.58
N TYR A 219 6.00 20.70 19.34
CA TYR A 219 5.88 22.15 19.42
C TYR A 219 4.90 22.55 20.51
N GLY A 220 5.14 23.72 21.09
CA GLY A 220 4.18 24.40 21.94
C GLY A 220 2.98 24.95 21.16
N LEU A 221 2.24 25.87 21.79
CA LEU A 221 1.16 26.60 21.14
C LEU A 221 1.71 27.57 20.10
N ASN A 222 1.09 27.61 18.92
CA ASN A 222 1.43 28.59 17.90
C ASN A 222 0.24 28.95 16.99
N ASP A 223 -0.96 29.06 17.56
CA ASP A 223 -2.19 29.47 16.85
C ASP A 223 -2.47 28.70 15.54
N GLY A 224 -2.07 27.42 15.48
CA GLY A 224 -2.20 26.57 14.29
C GLY A 224 -1.16 26.81 13.19
N ASN A 225 -0.26 27.77 13.36
CA ASN A 225 0.86 27.99 12.47
C ASN A 225 2.02 27.05 12.83
N TYR A 226 2.17 25.94 12.10
CA TYR A 226 3.28 25.01 12.29
C TYR A 226 4.03 24.83 10.96
N PRO A 227 5.33 24.49 10.97
CA PRO A 227 6.09 24.24 9.75
C PRO A 227 5.45 23.14 8.91
N ASP A 228 5.72 23.13 7.61
CA ASP A 228 5.43 21.96 6.79
C ASP A 228 6.24 20.77 7.33
N VAL A 229 5.57 19.67 7.63
CA VAL A 229 6.21 18.46 8.17
C VAL A 229 7.31 17.92 7.25
N LEU A 230 7.17 18.10 5.93
CA LEU A 230 8.16 17.68 4.93
C LEU A 230 9.27 18.72 4.68
N SER A 231 9.22 19.88 5.34
CA SER A 231 10.25 20.90 5.21
C SER A 231 11.60 20.39 5.71
N LYS A 232 12.64 20.64 4.92
CA LYS A 232 14.03 20.33 5.28
C LYS A 232 14.60 21.29 6.32
N THR A 233 13.92 22.41 6.56
CA THR A 233 14.31 23.47 7.49
C THR A 233 13.25 23.73 8.55
N ALA A 234 12.34 22.76 8.77
CA ALA A 234 11.18 22.88 9.67
C ALA A 234 11.51 23.49 11.04
N ASP A 235 12.62 23.10 11.66
CA ASP A 235 13.05 23.60 12.97
C ASP A 235 13.46 25.08 12.97
N THR A 236 13.67 25.68 11.81
CA THR A 236 14.05 27.09 11.64
C THR A 236 13.07 27.90 10.80
N ASP A 237 12.05 27.27 10.19
CA ASP A 237 11.07 27.94 9.32
C ASP A 237 10.26 29.00 10.06
N ILE A 238 10.00 28.78 11.35
CA ILE A 238 9.32 29.71 12.25
C ILE A 238 10.30 30.06 13.39
N PRO A 239 11.00 31.21 13.33
CA PRO A 239 12.09 31.52 14.26
C PRO A 239 11.72 31.55 15.75
N THR A 240 10.44 31.72 16.08
CA THR A 240 9.94 31.78 17.46
C THR A 240 9.47 30.43 17.99
N LEU A 241 9.45 29.39 17.15
CA LEU A 241 8.90 28.08 17.49
C LEU A 241 10.04 27.07 17.68
N GLU A 242 10.23 26.62 18.92
CA GLU A 242 11.26 25.64 19.25
C GLU A 242 10.70 24.21 19.14
N ASN A 243 11.48 23.31 18.51
CA ASN A 243 11.26 21.87 18.63
C ASN A 243 11.66 21.38 20.03
N LEU A 244 10.68 21.18 20.89
CA LEU A 244 10.86 20.85 22.30
C LEU A 244 11.59 19.52 22.54
N VAL A 245 11.53 18.56 21.61
CA VAL A 245 12.27 17.29 21.76
C VAL A 245 13.74 17.41 21.36
N ALA A 246 14.14 18.49 20.67
CA ALA A 246 15.54 18.76 20.33
C ALA A 246 16.29 19.52 21.44
N SER A 247 15.61 19.93 22.51
CA SER A 247 16.22 20.62 23.65
C SER A 247 17.23 19.72 24.38
N LYS A 248 18.30 20.32 24.92
CA LYS A 248 19.45 19.57 25.50
C LYS A 248 19.11 18.73 26.74
N ASP A 249 18.01 19.05 27.42
CA ASP A 249 17.53 18.42 28.64
C ASP A 249 16.64 17.20 28.38
N VAL A 250 16.34 16.89 27.11
CA VAL A 250 15.47 15.77 26.73
C VAL A 250 16.20 14.44 26.85
N LYS A 251 15.60 13.53 27.62
CA LYS A 251 16.01 12.13 27.65
C LYS A 251 15.22 11.34 26.62
N ILE A 252 15.93 10.69 25.71
CA ILE A 252 15.36 9.84 24.65
C ILE A 252 15.63 8.39 25.01
N THR A 253 14.59 7.57 24.97
CA THR A 253 14.68 6.11 25.15
C THR A 253 13.84 5.41 24.10
N SER A 254 14.22 4.20 23.69
CA SER A 254 13.49 3.42 22.70
C SER A 254 13.44 1.95 23.08
N SER A 255 12.56 1.20 22.40
CA SER A 255 12.50 -0.26 22.46
C SER A 255 13.74 -0.96 21.92
N GLY A 256 14.58 -0.24 21.16
CA GLY A 256 15.74 -0.77 20.49
C GLY A 256 15.95 -0.16 19.10
N SER A 257 17.12 -0.45 18.53
CA SER A 257 17.53 0.02 17.21
C SER A 257 18.10 -1.13 16.39
N TYR A 258 17.95 -1.08 15.07
CA TYR A 258 18.48 -2.10 14.18
C TYR A 258 19.98 -2.30 14.40
N LYS A 259 20.41 -3.56 14.59
CA LYS A 259 21.80 -3.92 14.91
C LYS A 259 22.37 -3.17 16.14
N ASN A 260 21.52 -2.72 17.07
CA ASN A 260 21.91 -1.96 18.25
C ASN A 260 22.75 -0.71 17.93
N ASN A 261 22.44 -0.04 16.81
CA ASN A 261 23.21 1.13 16.35
C ASN A 261 22.84 2.45 17.07
N ASN A 262 21.91 2.42 18.03
CA ASN A 262 21.44 3.59 18.82
C ASN A 262 21.01 4.78 17.94
N SER A 263 20.24 4.52 16.89
CA SER A 263 19.82 5.52 15.90
C SER A 263 18.64 6.40 16.35
N GLU A 264 18.10 6.21 17.56
CA GLU A 264 16.96 6.98 18.08
C GLU A 264 17.19 8.50 18.18
N LYS A 265 18.44 8.96 18.29
CA LYS A 265 18.74 10.41 18.31
C LYS A 265 18.63 11.09 16.95
N ASN A 266 18.64 10.31 15.87
CA ASN A 266 18.54 10.84 14.51
C ASN A 266 17.16 11.42 14.20
N VAL A 267 16.17 11.20 15.06
CA VAL A 267 14.81 11.73 14.87
C VAL A 267 14.68 13.19 15.32
N ILE A 268 15.73 13.79 15.90
CA ILE A 268 15.70 15.16 16.42
C ILE A 268 16.94 15.95 16.01
N ASP A 269 17.67 15.49 14.99
CA ASP A 269 18.94 16.11 14.60
C ASP A 269 18.75 17.23 13.55
N GLY A 270 17.50 17.50 13.15
CA GLY A 270 17.15 18.52 12.17
C GLY A 270 17.42 18.09 10.73
N ASN A 271 17.83 16.84 10.51
CA ASN A 271 18.18 16.31 9.20
C ASN A 271 17.14 15.26 8.74
N PRO A 272 16.23 15.61 7.82
CA PRO A 272 15.20 14.67 7.34
C PRO A 272 15.75 13.46 6.57
N SER A 273 17.06 13.40 6.31
CA SER A 273 17.72 12.26 5.66
C SER A 273 18.21 11.19 6.64
N THR A 274 18.40 11.55 7.91
CA THR A 274 18.70 10.60 9.00
C THR A 274 17.39 10.08 9.61
N ARG A 275 17.49 8.99 10.38
CA ARG A 275 16.32 8.26 10.89
C ARG A 275 16.67 7.30 12.01
N TRP A 276 15.69 7.04 12.85
CA TRP A 276 15.67 5.86 13.72
C TRP A 276 15.21 4.66 12.92
N ALA A 277 16.05 3.61 12.87
CA ALA A 277 15.68 2.31 12.35
C ALA A 277 15.41 1.39 13.52
N THR A 278 14.18 0.89 13.64
CA THR A 278 13.76 0.09 14.80
C THR A 278 14.46 -1.27 14.85
N GLN A 279 14.39 -1.97 15.99
CA GLN A 279 14.72 -3.39 16.05
C GLN A 279 13.79 -4.24 15.18
N ASP A 280 14.20 -5.46 14.81
CA ASP A 280 13.43 -6.33 13.91
C ASP A 280 12.19 -6.93 14.59
N GLU A 281 12.28 -7.36 15.85
CA GLU A 281 11.21 -8.06 16.58
C GLU A 281 10.63 -7.28 17.76
N GLY A 282 9.45 -7.68 18.21
CA GLY A 282 8.77 -7.08 19.37
C GLY A 282 8.13 -5.72 19.09
N GLU A 283 7.42 -5.22 20.11
CA GLU A 283 6.77 -3.92 20.12
C GLU A 283 7.81 -2.80 19.97
N LYS A 284 7.49 -1.79 19.17
CA LYS A 284 8.42 -0.73 18.80
C LYS A 284 7.94 0.60 19.35
N TRP A 285 8.76 1.26 20.17
CA TRP A 285 8.40 2.51 20.80
C TRP A 285 9.59 3.45 20.97
N LEU A 286 9.29 4.75 21.02
CA LEU A 286 10.24 5.84 21.22
C LEU A 286 9.61 6.83 22.21
N GLU A 287 10.34 7.16 23.27
CA GLU A 287 9.89 8.01 24.36
C GLU A 287 10.81 9.23 24.49
N PHE A 288 10.18 10.38 24.77
CA PHE A 288 10.85 11.64 25.07
C PHE A 288 10.40 12.10 26.45
N GLU A 289 11.35 12.38 27.32
CA GLU A 289 11.11 12.77 28.71
C GLU A 289 11.86 14.08 29.01
N TRP A 290 11.13 15.08 29.50
CA TRP A 290 11.64 16.36 29.95
C TRP A 290 11.72 16.38 31.48
N ASN A 291 12.61 17.21 32.02
CA ASN A 291 12.66 17.45 33.46
C ASN A 291 11.43 18.25 33.94
N ASP A 292 11.01 19.23 33.14
CA ASP A 292 9.88 20.09 33.41
C ASP A 292 8.67 19.74 32.55
N MET A 293 7.47 20.05 33.06
CA MET A 293 6.24 19.94 32.29
C MET A 293 6.29 20.87 31.07
N LYS A 294 5.96 20.33 29.90
CA LYS A 294 5.81 21.08 28.64
C LYS A 294 4.34 21.13 28.25
N THR A 295 3.92 22.25 27.67
CA THR A 295 2.61 22.36 27.02
C THR A 295 2.78 22.01 25.56
N ILE A 296 2.06 21.00 25.08
CA ILE A 296 2.17 20.45 23.73
C ILE A 296 0.98 20.93 22.90
N GLY A 297 1.27 21.66 21.82
CA GLY A 297 0.28 22.15 20.86
C GLY A 297 0.27 21.38 19.55
N CYS A 298 1.42 20.85 19.12
CA CYS A 298 1.51 20.04 17.92
C CYS A 298 2.62 18.99 18.02
N ILE A 299 2.40 17.84 17.41
CA ILE A 299 3.42 16.80 17.20
C ILE A 299 3.51 16.52 15.71
N GLN A 300 4.71 16.54 15.16
CA GLN A 300 4.97 16.19 13.77
C GLN A 300 5.97 15.05 13.68
N PHE A 301 5.84 14.18 12.69
CA PHE A 301 6.90 13.22 12.40
C PHE A 301 6.92 12.75 10.95
N LEU A 302 8.10 12.31 10.51
CA LEU A 302 8.32 11.63 9.23
C LEU A 302 8.19 10.12 9.43
N ASN A 303 7.32 9.52 8.61
CA ASN A 303 7.03 8.10 8.59
C ASN A 303 7.73 7.46 7.39
N GLY A 304 8.57 6.46 7.64
CA GLY A 304 9.35 5.81 6.60
C GLY A 304 10.62 6.57 6.25
N TRP A 305 11.13 6.36 5.04
CA TRP A 305 12.31 7.06 4.53
C TRP A 305 12.19 7.40 3.06
N GLN A 306 12.82 8.52 2.66
CA GLN A 306 12.85 8.97 1.28
C GLN A 306 14.14 8.52 0.59
N SER A 307 14.02 7.94 -0.60
CA SER A 307 15.14 7.62 -1.48
C SER A 307 15.69 8.86 -2.20
N SER A 308 16.84 8.70 -2.86
CA SER A 308 17.49 9.79 -3.60
C SER A 308 16.67 10.33 -4.78
N ASN A 309 15.76 9.53 -5.34
CA ASN A 309 14.83 9.93 -6.40
C ASN A 309 13.51 10.51 -5.85
N GLY A 310 13.35 10.64 -4.53
CA GLY A 310 12.21 11.30 -3.90
C GLY A 310 11.07 10.36 -3.48
N ASP A 311 11.19 9.06 -3.74
CA ASP A 311 10.16 8.08 -3.38
C ASP A 311 10.21 7.75 -1.88
N TRP A 312 9.04 7.57 -1.28
CA TRP A 312 8.91 7.18 0.12
C TRP A 312 8.77 5.66 0.26
N HIS A 313 9.45 5.11 1.26
CA HIS A 313 9.52 3.68 1.53
C HIS A 313 9.22 3.37 3.00
N ASP A 314 8.81 2.14 3.28
CA ASP A 314 8.55 1.61 4.63
C ASP A 314 7.57 2.45 5.47
N LEU A 315 6.54 3.01 4.83
CA LEU A 315 5.48 3.75 5.53
C LEU A 315 4.75 2.82 6.49
N ILE A 316 4.78 3.10 7.79
CA ILE A 316 4.03 2.30 8.75
C ILE A 316 2.54 2.55 8.61
N LYS A 317 1.78 1.51 8.93
CA LYS A 317 0.32 1.47 8.79
C LYS A 317 -0.41 1.52 10.13
N ASN A 318 0.33 1.60 11.23
CA ASN A 318 -0.25 1.79 12.55
C ASN A 318 0.73 2.53 13.47
N TYR A 319 0.19 3.42 14.30
CA TYR A 319 0.93 4.03 15.41
C TYR A 319 -0.02 4.50 16.51
N LYS A 320 0.57 4.75 17.69
CA LYS A 320 -0.01 5.57 18.75
C LYS A 320 1.00 6.64 19.14
N ILE A 321 0.52 7.88 19.23
CA ILE A 321 1.18 8.96 19.95
C ILE A 321 0.46 9.13 21.26
N GLN A 322 1.20 9.13 22.36
CA GLN A 322 0.65 9.16 23.70
C GLN A 322 1.40 10.18 24.57
N TYR A 323 0.74 10.69 25.60
CA TYR A 323 1.36 11.43 26.69
C TYR A 323 1.13 10.74 28.01
N LEU A 324 2.05 10.96 28.95
CA LEU A 324 1.90 10.49 30.32
C LEU A 324 1.08 11.51 31.12
N ASN A 325 0.01 11.04 31.77
CA ASN A 325 -0.80 11.85 32.68
C ASN A 325 -1.13 11.02 33.91
N ASP A 326 -0.79 11.51 35.10
CA ASP A 326 -0.96 10.81 36.38
C ASP A 326 -0.44 9.37 36.36
N GLY A 327 0.75 9.17 35.77
CA GLY A 327 1.40 7.86 35.64
C GLY A 327 0.73 6.90 34.64
N LYS A 328 -0.24 7.37 33.85
CA LYS A 328 -0.94 6.58 32.84
C LYS A 328 -0.77 7.17 31.45
N TRP A 329 -0.55 6.30 30.46
CA TRP A 329 -0.52 6.71 29.06
C TRP A 329 -1.92 7.05 28.56
N LYS A 330 -2.03 8.19 27.87
CA LYS A 330 -3.24 8.69 27.23
C LYS A 330 -2.95 8.95 25.76
N ASP A 331 -3.86 8.51 24.90
CA ASP A 331 -3.71 8.67 23.45
C ASP A 331 -3.89 10.14 23.04
N ILE A 332 -2.96 10.66 22.23
CA ILE A 332 -3.07 11.92 21.48
C ILE A 332 -3.60 11.62 20.08
N SER A 333 -2.99 10.64 19.42
CA SER A 333 -3.34 10.25 18.06
C SER A 333 -3.14 8.74 17.92
N VAL A 334 -4.10 8.08 17.30
CA VAL A 334 -4.03 6.66 16.97
C VAL A 334 -4.29 6.54 15.49
N LEU A 335 -3.40 5.86 14.79
CA LEU A 335 -3.64 5.40 13.44
C LEU A 335 -3.60 3.88 13.46
N ASN A 336 -4.63 3.29 12.88
CA ASN A 336 -4.56 1.93 12.37
C ASN A 336 -5.20 1.96 10.98
N VAL A 337 -4.36 1.90 9.95
CA VAL A 337 -4.81 2.08 8.56
C VAL A 337 -5.83 1.02 8.19
N THR A 338 -5.75 -0.21 8.72
CA THR A 338 -6.74 -1.26 8.45
C THR A 338 -8.16 -0.91 8.90
N ASP A 339 -8.33 0.03 9.84
CA ASP A 339 -9.64 0.48 10.28
C ASP A 339 -10.38 1.28 9.18
N THR A 340 -9.63 1.79 8.20
CA THR A 340 -10.13 2.69 7.14
C THR A 340 -9.80 2.23 5.73
N TYR A 341 -8.63 1.63 5.52
CA TYR A 341 -8.11 1.11 4.26
C TYR A 341 -7.62 -0.33 4.45
N ASP A 342 -8.52 -1.26 4.13
CA ASP A 342 -8.23 -2.69 4.04
C ASP A 342 -8.89 -3.24 2.77
N PHE A 343 -8.07 -3.41 1.74
CA PHE A 343 -8.47 -3.87 0.41
C PHE A 343 -8.86 -5.35 0.38
N SER A 344 -8.87 -6.05 1.52
CA SER A 344 -9.47 -7.37 1.66
C SER A 344 -10.94 -7.33 2.09
N ASN A 345 -11.39 -6.21 2.67
CA ASN A 345 -12.77 -6.04 3.13
C ASN A 345 -13.70 -5.67 1.96
N GLU A 346 -13.30 -4.68 1.15
CA GLU A 346 -14.09 -4.14 0.05
C GLU A 346 -13.49 -4.47 -1.32
N TYR A 347 -14.32 -4.44 -2.35
CA TYR A 347 -13.90 -4.64 -3.73
C TYR A 347 -13.46 -3.32 -4.35
N HIS A 348 -12.25 -3.31 -4.89
CA HIS A 348 -11.67 -2.18 -5.59
C HIS A 348 -11.48 -2.49 -7.07
N THR A 349 -11.42 -1.46 -7.91
CA THR A 349 -11.08 -1.60 -9.33
C THR A 349 -9.65 -1.16 -9.60
N TYR A 350 -8.97 -1.96 -10.41
CA TYR A 350 -7.61 -1.73 -10.87
C TYR A 350 -7.65 -1.65 -12.38
N GLY A 351 -7.19 -0.53 -12.94
CA GLY A 351 -7.37 -0.20 -14.35
C GLY A 351 -6.06 0.15 -15.06
N LEU A 352 -6.01 -0.13 -16.36
CA LEU A 352 -4.94 0.31 -17.25
C LEU A 352 -5.52 0.77 -18.58
N LEU A 353 -5.34 2.05 -18.90
CA LEU A 353 -5.44 2.54 -20.27
C LEU A 353 -4.08 2.31 -20.96
N TRP A 354 -4.08 1.44 -21.95
CA TRP A 354 -2.91 1.12 -22.75
C TRP A 354 -3.18 1.53 -24.20
N ASN A 355 -2.40 2.48 -24.72
CA ASN A 355 -2.44 2.87 -26.12
C ASN A 355 -1.02 2.89 -26.72
N GLU A 356 -0.88 3.38 -27.96
CA GLU A 356 0.40 3.39 -28.66
C GLU A 356 1.44 4.32 -28.03
N ASP A 357 0.99 5.39 -27.37
CA ASP A 357 1.84 6.47 -26.88
C ASP A 357 2.08 6.39 -25.37
N GLU A 358 1.14 5.85 -24.60
CA GLU A 358 1.17 5.89 -23.14
C GLU A 358 0.49 4.71 -22.43
N LEU A 359 0.85 4.56 -21.16
CA LEU A 359 0.31 3.66 -20.16
C LEU A 359 -0.22 4.50 -18.98
N VAL A 360 -1.52 4.43 -18.72
CA VAL A 360 -2.18 5.15 -17.62
C VAL A 360 -2.84 4.17 -16.67
N PHE A 361 -2.41 4.17 -15.42
CA PHE A 361 -2.87 3.24 -14.38
C PHE A 361 -3.90 3.93 -13.50
N TYR A 362 -4.93 3.17 -13.14
CA TYR A 362 -6.05 3.65 -12.35
C TYR A 362 -6.29 2.76 -11.12
N PHE A 363 -6.67 3.40 -10.02
CA PHE A 363 -7.22 2.75 -8.84
C PHE A 363 -8.55 3.42 -8.49
N ASP A 364 -9.63 2.65 -8.43
CA ASP A 364 -11.00 3.15 -8.21
C ASP A 364 -11.43 4.29 -9.15
N GLY A 365 -10.95 4.23 -10.40
CA GLY A 365 -11.25 5.21 -11.45
C GLY A 365 -10.36 6.45 -11.45
N GLU A 366 -9.53 6.63 -10.41
CA GLU A 366 -8.59 7.74 -10.29
C GLU A 366 -7.21 7.37 -10.86
N GLU A 367 -6.61 8.29 -11.61
CA GLU A 367 -5.28 8.10 -12.18
C GLU A 367 -4.21 8.14 -11.07
N ILE A 368 -3.41 7.08 -10.98
CA ILE A 368 -2.31 6.98 -10.01
C ILE A 368 -0.93 7.06 -10.67
N ARG A 369 -0.84 6.74 -11.96
CA ARG A 369 0.43 6.70 -12.69
C ARG A 369 0.22 6.88 -14.19
N ARG A 370 1.11 7.62 -14.83
CA ARG A 370 1.20 7.77 -16.28
C ARG A 370 2.65 7.65 -16.74
N GLU A 371 2.89 6.90 -17.80
CA GLU A 371 4.21 6.68 -18.40
C GLU A 371 4.07 6.64 -19.93
N ASN A 372 5.12 6.99 -20.65
CA ASN A 372 5.17 6.78 -22.11
C ASN A 372 5.23 5.28 -22.43
N ASN A 373 4.57 4.84 -23.49
CA ASN A 373 4.65 3.48 -23.99
C ASN A 373 5.77 3.35 -25.04
N GLU A 374 6.98 3.04 -24.57
CA GLU A 374 8.15 2.97 -25.46
C GLU A 374 8.32 1.61 -26.17
N PHE A 375 7.71 0.54 -25.66
CA PHE A 375 8.01 -0.82 -26.13
C PHE A 375 6.86 -1.84 -26.05
N SER A 376 5.77 -1.55 -25.35
CA SER A 376 4.69 -2.49 -25.08
C SER A 376 3.67 -2.46 -26.23
N HIS A 377 4.01 -3.13 -27.34
CA HIS A 377 3.19 -3.14 -28.56
C HIS A 377 2.83 -4.54 -29.08
N SER A 378 3.18 -5.59 -28.33
CA SER A 378 2.83 -6.98 -28.63
C SER A 378 1.57 -7.43 -27.89
N GLU A 379 0.89 -8.47 -28.38
CA GLU A 379 -0.32 -8.98 -27.72
C GLU A 379 0.00 -9.80 -26.46
N THR A 380 -0.77 -9.56 -25.41
CA THR A 380 -0.65 -10.26 -24.12
C THR A 380 -1.99 -10.87 -23.71
N PRO A 381 -2.00 -12.04 -23.04
CA PRO A 381 -3.12 -12.40 -22.21
C PRO A 381 -3.21 -11.49 -20.98
N ILE A 382 -4.36 -11.51 -20.32
CA ILE A 382 -4.57 -10.95 -18.98
C ILE A 382 -4.19 -12.03 -17.96
N TRP A 383 -3.43 -11.67 -16.93
CA TRP A 383 -3.04 -12.57 -15.86
C TRP A 383 -3.65 -12.16 -14.51
N LEU A 384 -4.08 -13.17 -13.74
CA LEU A 384 -4.53 -13.04 -12.36
C LEU A 384 -3.78 -14.05 -11.49
N SER A 385 -3.21 -13.61 -10.38
CA SER A 385 -2.31 -14.44 -9.58
C SER A 385 -2.34 -14.05 -8.11
N LEU A 386 -2.36 -15.03 -7.21
CA LEU A 386 -2.15 -14.83 -5.76
C LEU A 386 -0.86 -15.51 -5.29
N ALA A 387 0.18 -14.76 -4.96
CA ALA A 387 1.45 -15.31 -4.49
C ALA A 387 1.64 -15.23 -2.97
N ILE A 388 2.63 -15.99 -2.50
CA ILE A 388 3.25 -15.85 -1.18
C ILE A 388 4.72 -15.47 -1.39
N ILE A 389 5.13 -14.34 -0.85
CA ILE A 389 6.44 -13.72 -1.06
C ILE A 389 7.03 -13.24 0.27
N LYS A 390 8.36 -13.33 0.41
CA LYS A 390 9.06 -12.98 1.66
C LYS A 390 9.13 -11.49 1.94
N TRP A 391 8.99 -10.65 0.91
CA TRP A 391 9.17 -9.21 1.01
C TRP A 391 7.88 -8.43 1.25
N ALA A 392 6.71 -9.09 1.25
CA ALA A 392 5.43 -8.47 1.62
C ALA A 392 5.01 -8.77 3.07
N GLY A 393 5.96 -9.16 3.92
CA GLY A 393 5.75 -9.42 5.34
C GLY A 393 6.02 -10.87 5.77
N PRO A 394 5.79 -11.21 7.05
CA PRO A 394 6.05 -12.53 7.60
C PRO A 394 5.12 -13.60 7.02
N VAL A 395 5.68 -14.77 6.74
CA VAL A 395 4.93 -15.95 6.30
C VAL A 395 4.45 -16.71 7.53
N THR A 396 3.14 -16.79 7.74
CA THR A 396 2.53 -17.44 8.89
C THR A 396 1.37 -18.36 8.49
N ASP A 397 0.91 -19.19 9.42
CA ASP A 397 -0.20 -20.11 9.18
C ASP A 397 -1.54 -19.40 8.94
N ALA A 398 -1.63 -18.10 9.25
CA ALA A 398 -2.81 -17.28 8.94
C ALA A 398 -3.07 -17.17 7.43
N ILE A 399 -2.09 -17.46 6.57
CA ILE A 399 -2.24 -17.45 5.11
C ILE A 399 -3.14 -18.60 4.63
N ASP A 400 -3.19 -19.72 5.35
CA ASP A 400 -3.96 -20.89 4.94
C ASP A 400 -5.46 -20.57 4.85
N GLY A 401 -6.09 -20.93 3.73
CA GLY A 401 -7.51 -20.65 3.48
C GLY A 401 -7.84 -19.21 3.05
N THR A 402 -6.85 -18.32 2.97
CA THR A 402 -7.05 -16.97 2.41
C THR A 402 -7.26 -17.03 0.90
N SER A 403 -7.92 -16.01 0.33
CA SER A 403 -8.09 -15.91 -1.12
C SER A 403 -8.18 -14.47 -1.61
N MET A 404 -7.57 -14.22 -2.77
CA MET A 404 -7.90 -13.08 -3.62
C MET A 404 -9.22 -13.39 -4.32
N LYS A 405 -10.17 -12.46 -4.25
CA LYS A 405 -11.53 -12.66 -4.76
C LYS A 405 -11.82 -11.66 -5.87
N VAL A 406 -12.00 -12.17 -7.08
CA VAL A 406 -12.20 -11.40 -8.30
C VAL A 406 -13.66 -11.45 -8.69
N ASP A 407 -14.27 -10.28 -8.77
CA ASP A 407 -15.67 -10.08 -9.16
C ASP A 407 -15.82 -10.10 -10.67
N TYR A 408 -15.00 -9.32 -11.39
CA TYR A 408 -14.99 -9.32 -12.84
C TYR A 408 -13.65 -8.92 -13.43
N VAL A 409 -13.47 -9.26 -14.70
CA VAL A 409 -12.46 -8.67 -15.59
C VAL A 409 -13.17 -8.09 -16.82
N LYS A 410 -12.81 -6.88 -17.21
CA LYS A 410 -13.39 -6.17 -18.36
C LYS A 410 -12.31 -5.61 -19.26
N TYR A 411 -12.61 -5.62 -20.55
CA TYR A 411 -11.75 -5.09 -21.60
C TYR A 411 -12.56 -4.22 -22.58
N TYR A 412 -12.08 -3.00 -22.76
CA TYR A 412 -12.71 -1.98 -23.58
C TYR A 412 -11.79 -1.59 -24.73
N GLN A 413 -12.36 -1.45 -25.92
CA GLN A 413 -11.65 -0.99 -27.11
C GLN A 413 -12.06 0.44 -27.44
N HIS A 414 -11.14 1.18 -28.06
CA HIS A 414 -11.46 2.51 -28.57
C HIS A 414 -12.64 2.43 -29.55
N LYS A 415 -13.54 3.41 -29.49
CA LYS A 415 -14.79 3.42 -30.25
C LYS A 415 -14.56 3.42 -31.75
#